data_AF-A0A6G7ZEM8-F1
#
_entry.id   AF-A0A6G7ZEM8-F1
#
_cell.length_a   1.000
_cell.length_b   1.000
_cell.length_c   1.000
_cell.angle_alpha   90.00
_cell.angle_beta   90.00
_cell.angle_gamma   90.00
#
_symmetry.space_group_name_H-M   'P 1'
#
loop_
_entity.id
_entity.type
_entity.pdbx_description
1 polymer ?
#
loop_
_entity_poly.entity_id
_entity_poly.type
_entity_poly.pdbx_seq_one_letter_code
_entity_poly.pdbx_strand_id
1 'polypeptide(L)'
;MAHGGIQFEGFTLDAAQRQLRRGDQTVDLSSRYFDALALLVAEQGRLVSKNRFLDEVWRGVPVTDEALTQCIRTLRRQLGDDASRPRFIETVPKHGYRFIAPVTVNEVKQGIAIPANRDFHRLSIAGTFGGGSRA
;
A
#
# COMPACT_ATOMS: atom_id res chain seq x y z
N MET A 1 16.12 -20.18 -7.54
CA MET A 1 15.44 -19.50 -6.43
C MET A 1 15.04 -18.12 -6.95
N ALA A 2 13.87 -18.00 -7.57
CA ALA A 2 13.43 -16.77 -8.21
C ALA A 2 12.32 -16.17 -7.34
N HIS A 3 12.72 -15.40 -6.34
CA HIS A 3 11.76 -14.65 -5.52
C HIS A 3 11.36 -13.43 -6.33
N GLY A 4 10.11 -13.38 -6.78
CA GLY A 4 9.53 -12.20 -7.40
C GLY A 4 9.55 -11.05 -6.39
N GLY A 5 10.33 -10.02 -6.68
CA GLY A 5 10.47 -8.82 -5.86
C GLY A 5 9.95 -7.61 -6.60
N ILE A 6 9.48 -6.61 -5.85
CA ILE A 6 9.06 -5.33 -6.41
C ILE A 6 10.20 -4.34 -6.24
N GLN A 7 10.65 -3.70 -7.33
CA GLN A 7 11.80 -2.81 -7.31
C GLN A 7 11.41 -1.38 -7.68
N PHE A 8 11.91 -0.37 -6.96
CA PHE A 8 11.58 1.04 -7.22
C PHE A 8 12.74 1.97 -6.80
N GLU A 9 13.19 2.87 -7.68
CA GLU A 9 14.25 3.89 -7.39
C GLU A 9 15.46 3.36 -6.55
N GLY A 10 15.92 2.12 -6.82
CA GLY A 10 17.05 1.49 -6.12
C GLY A 10 16.70 0.73 -4.83
N PHE A 11 15.42 0.65 -4.48
CA PHE A 11 14.88 -0.21 -3.43
C PHE A 11 14.32 -1.49 -4.00
N THR A 12 14.50 -2.60 -3.30
CA THR A 12 13.95 -3.91 -3.62
C THR A 12 13.10 -4.38 -2.44
N LEU A 13 11.81 -4.54 -2.68
CA LEU A 13 10.84 -5.04 -1.72
C LEU A 13 10.62 -6.53 -1.98
N ASP A 14 11.03 -7.36 -1.03
CA ASP A 14 10.86 -8.80 -1.07
C ASP A 14 9.58 -9.18 -0.31
N ALA A 15 8.55 -9.58 -1.05
CA ALA A 15 7.27 -9.97 -0.45
C ALA A 15 7.33 -11.32 0.28
N ALA A 16 8.27 -12.19 -0.08
CA ALA A 16 8.43 -13.50 0.55
C ALA A 16 9.10 -13.37 1.92
N GLN A 17 10.13 -12.51 2.01
CA GLN A 17 10.85 -12.26 3.26
C GLN A 17 10.29 -11.09 4.07
N ARG A 18 9.30 -10.37 3.54
CA ARG A 18 8.78 -9.12 4.09
C ARG A 18 9.89 -8.12 4.45
N GLN A 19 10.91 -8.05 3.59
CA GLN A 19 12.08 -7.21 3.78
C GLN A 19 12.18 -6.15 2.69
N LEU A 20 12.54 -4.93 3.09
CA LEU A 20 12.92 -3.87 2.17
C LEU A 20 14.45 -3.85 2.10
N ARG A 21 15.01 -3.77 0.90
CA ARG A 21 16.45 -3.65 0.68
C ARG A 21 16.71 -2.36 -0.10
N ARG A 22 17.74 -1.62 0.28
CA ARG A 22 18.21 -0.41 -0.40
C ARG A 22 19.62 -0.69 -0.92
N GLY A 23 19.73 -1.01 -2.21
CA GLY A 23 20.97 -1.57 -2.76
C GLY A 23 21.35 -2.84 -2.01
N ASP A 24 22.45 -2.79 -1.26
CA ASP A 24 22.97 -3.91 -0.47
C ASP A 24 22.52 -3.90 1.01
N GLN A 25 21.93 -2.80 1.48
CA GLN A 25 21.47 -2.68 2.88
C GLN A 25 20.05 -3.22 3.06
N THR A 26 19.85 -4.11 4.02
CA THR A 26 18.51 -4.51 4.46
C THR A 26 17.95 -3.48 5.43
N VAL A 27 16.75 -3.00 5.13
CA VAL A 27 15.97 -2.06 5.93
C VAL A 27 14.86 -2.84 6.60
N ASP A 28 15.03 -3.11 7.88
CA ASP A 28 14.00 -3.74 8.70
C ASP A 28 12.85 -2.76 8.95
N LEU A 29 11.71 -3.05 8.34
CA LEU A 29 10.46 -2.35 8.56
C LEU A 29 9.57 -3.18 9.49
N SER A 30 8.85 -2.50 10.38
CA SER A 30 7.78 -3.16 11.13
C SER A 30 6.73 -3.72 10.17
N SER A 31 6.14 -4.87 10.46
CA SER A 31 5.19 -5.54 9.57
C SER A 31 4.09 -4.61 9.06
N ARG A 32 3.58 -3.71 9.92
CA ARG A 32 2.55 -2.72 9.52
C ARG A 32 3.06 -1.70 8.51
N TYR A 33 4.31 -1.26 8.65
CA TYR A 33 4.94 -0.32 7.72
C TYR A 33 5.26 -1.00 6.39
N PHE A 34 5.61 -2.29 6.44
CA PHE A 34 5.76 -3.09 5.24
C PHE A 34 4.43 -3.24 4.50
N ASP A 35 3.36 -3.65 5.20
CA ASP A 35 2.02 -3.78 4.59
C ASP A 35 1.54 -2.43 4.01
N ALA A 36 1.78 -1.32 4.72
CA ALA A 36 1.53 0.03 4.22
C ALA A 36 2.27 0.36 2.91
N LEU A 37 3.56 0.07 2.86
CA LEU A 37 4.40 0.33 1.69
C LEU A 37 4.02 -0.59 0.53
N ALA A 38 3.81 -1.88 0.79
CA ALA A 38 3.40 -2.86 -0.20
C ALA A 38 2.07 -2.46 -0.86
N LEU A 39 1.14 -1.91 -0.08
CA LEU A 39 -0.14 -1.42 -0.57
C LEU A 39 0.00 -0.19 -1.47
N LEU A 40 0.82 0.79 -1.05
CA LEU A 40 1.14 1.96 -1.87
C LEU A 40 1.80 1.60 -3.19
N VAL A 41 2.72 0.64 -3.13
CA VAL A 41 3.46 0.13 -4.29
C VAL A 41 2.54 -0.66 -5.22
N ALA A 42 1.64 -1.48 -4.67
CA ALA A 42 0.63 -2.21 -5.44
C ALA A 42 -0.38 -1.27 -6.12
N GLU A 43 -0.76 -0.18 -5.43
CA GLU A 43 -1.66 0.85 -5.94
C GLU A 43 -0.90 2.05 -6.54
N GLN A 44 0.26 1.78 -7.15
CA GLN A 44 1.12 2.80 -7.74
C GLN A 44 0.33 3.75 -8.64
N GLY A 45 0.60 5.06 -8.48
CA GLY A 45 0.02 6.09 -9.31
C GLY A 45 -1.45 6.39 -8.98
N ARG A 46 -2.08 5.67 -8.04
CA ARG A 46 -3.42 5.98 -7.54
C ARG A 46 -3.37 6.68 -6.19
N LEU A 47 -4.40 7.48 -5.96
CA LEU A 47 -4.61 8.16 -4.69
C LEU A 47 -5.20 7.18 -3.68
N VAL A 48 -4.42 6.81 -2.67
CA VAL A 48 -4.90 6.02 -1.54
C VAL A 48 -5.35 6.97 -0.44
N SER A 49 -6.65 6.98 -0.19
CA SER A 49 -7.23 7.81 0.87
C SER A 49 -6.78 7.33 2.25
N LYS A 50 -6.67 8.26 3.21
CA LYS A 50 -6.29 7.92 4.59
C LYS A 50 -7.16 6.81 5.17
N ASN A 51 -8.48 6.89 4.99
CA ASN A 51 -9.43 5.86 5.43
C ASN A 51 -9.17 4.50 4.79
N ARG A 52 -8.83 4.45 3.49
CA ARG A 52 -8.53 3.20 2.78
C ARG A 52 -7.24 2.58 3.32
N PHE A 53 -6.26 3.42 3.62
CA PHE A 53 -5.02 3.05 4.28
C PHE A 53 -5.25 2.41 5.65
N LEU A 54 -6.10 3.05 6.46
CA LEU A 54 -6.49 2.57 7.78
C LEU A 54 -7.28 1.26 7.66
N ASP A 55 -8.21 1.18 6.72
CA ASP A 55 -9.07 0.01 6.53
C ASP A 55 -8.29 -1.21 6.05
N GLU A 56 -7.33 -1.07 5.13
CA GLU A 56 -6.56 -2.22 4.62
C GLU A 56 -5.38 -2.63 5.50
N VAL A 57 -4.59 -1.67 6.00
CA VAL A 57 -3.37 -1.97 6.76
C VAL A 57 -3.68 -2.16 8.24
N TRP A 58 -4.67 -1.43 8.76
CA TRP A 58 -5.12 -1.48 10.15
C TRP A 58 -6.56 -2.02 10.26
N ARG A 59 -6.86 -3.11 9.53
CA ARG A 59 -8.17 -3.80 9.62
C ARG A 59 -8.59 -4.00 11.08
N GLY A 60 -9.62 -3.27 11.51
CA GLY A 60 -10.20 -3.40 12.84
C GLY A 60 -9.41 -2.73 13.98
N VAL A 61 -8.39 -1.92 13.69
CA VAL A 61 -7.68 -1.14 14.72
C VAL A 61 -8.02 0.34 14.55
N PRO A 62 -8.69 0.98 15.53
CA PRO A 62 -8.95 2.41 15.48
C PRO A 62 -7.63 3.15 15.72
N VAL A 63 -6.89 3.44 14.64
CA VAL A 63 -5.71 4.30 14.68
C VAL A 63 -6.04 5.65 14.08
N THR A 64 -5.50 6.70 14.69
CA THR A 64 -5.69 8.08 14.25
C THR A 64 -4.83 8.41 13.03
N ASP A 65 -5.22 9.46 12.32
CA ASP A 65 -4.44 10.10 11.26
C ASP A 65 -3.03 10.49 11.69
N GLU A 66 -2.82 10.67 13.00
CA GLU A 66 -1.51 10.87 13.61
C GLU A 66 -0.61 9.63 13.47
N ALA A 67 -1.13 8.43 13.72
CA ALA A 67 -0.39 7.18 13.54
C ALA A 67 -0.04 6.94 12.06
N LEU A 68 -0.95 7.26 11.15
CA LEU A 68 -0.69 7.22 9.72
C LEU A 68 0.40 8.24 9.34
N THR A 69 0.35 9.45 9.87
CA THR A 69 1.36 10.48 9.63
C THR A 69 2.74 10.04 10.16
N GLN A 70 2.81 9.41 11.34
CA GLN A 70 4.04 8.83 11.89
C GLN A 70 4.57 7.67 11.05
N CYS A 71 3.69 6.81 10.55
CA CYS A 71 4.04 5.75 9.61
C CYS A 71 4.69 6.34 8.35
N ILE A 72 4.04 7.31 7.70
CA ILE A 72 4.58 7.96 6.49
C ILE A 72 5.89 8.68 6.80
N ARG A 73 6.03 9.37 7.95
CA ARG A 73 7.29 10.01 8.35
C ARG A 73 8.40 8.99 8.57
N THR A 74 8.09 7.84 9.17
CA THR A 74 9.06 6.77 9.39
C THR A 74 9.48 6.14 8.07
N LEU A 75 8.51 5.82 7.20
CA LEU A 75 8.77 5.33 5.84
C LEU A 75 9.64 6.31 5.07
N ARG A 76 9.36 7.62 5.12
CA ARG A 76 10.20 8.64 4.50
C ARG A 76 11.63 8.60 5.00
N ARG A 77 11.86 8.54 6.31
CA ARG A 77 13.23 8.42 6.86
C ARG A 77 13.94 7.15 6.40
N GLN A 78 13.24 6.02 6.38
CA GLN A 78 13.80 4.73 5.96
C GLN A 78 14.11 4.68 4.46
N LEU A 79 13.25 5.30 3.64
CA LEU A 79 13.44 5.47 2.20
C LEU A 79 14.44 6.59 1.86
N GLY A 80 14.85 7.41 2.83
CA GLY A 80 15.61 8.63 2.59
C GLY A 80 14.84 9.64 1.71
N ASP A 81 13.51 9.63 1.81
CA ASP A 81 12.60 10.53 1.12
C ASP A 81 12.35 11.80 1.93
N ASP A 82 12.13 12.92 1.24
CA ASP A 82 11.98 14.23 1.86
C ASP A 82 10.55 14.75 1.74
N ALA A 83 10.02 15.33 2.82
CA ALA A 83 8.66 15.84 2.82
C ALA A 83 8.49 17.08 1.91
N SER A 84 9.55 17.86 1.74
CA SER A 84 9.57 19.05 0.88
C SER A 84 9.72 18.70 -0.61
N ARG A 85 10.25 17.51 -0.92
CA ARG A 85 10.42 17.01 -2.29
C ARG A 85 10.07 15.52 -2.32
N PRO A 86 8.78 15.16 -2.23
CA PRO A 86 8.38 13.76 -2.20
C PRO A 86 8.84 13.09 -3.50
N ARG A 87 9.71 12.09 -3.40
CA ARG A 87 10.16 11.27 -4.53
C ARG A 87 9.40 9.95 -4.59
N PHE A 88 8.95 9.47 -3.43
CA PHE A 88 8.22 8.21 -3.32
C PHE A 88 6.75 8.44 -2.97
N ILE A 89 6.50 9.10 -1.84
CA ILE A 89 5.15 9.27 -1.29
C ILE A 89 4.75 10.74 -1.37
N GLU A 90 3.90 11.06 -2.33
CA GLU A 90 3.24 12.36 -2.44
C GLU A 90 2.09 12.45 -1.44
N THR A 91 2.08 13.52 -0.65
CA THR A 91 0.96 13.81 0.27
C THR A 91 -0.01 14.75 -0.43
N VAL A 92 -1.23 14.29 -0.67
CA VAL A 92 -2.30 15.11 -1.22
C VAL A 92 -3.15 15.63 -0.05
N PRO A 93 -3.00 16.92 0.34
CA PRO A 93 -3.75 17.47 1.45
C PRO A 93 -5.26 17.30 1.22
N LYS A 94 -5.98 16.95 2.29
CA LYS A 94 -7.43 16.65 2.32
C LYS A 94 -7.90 15.37 1.60
N HIS A 95 -7.02 14.67 0.87
CA HIS A 95 -7.43 13.50 0.08
C HIS A 95 -6.69 12.22 0.50
N GLY A 96 -5.38 12.26 0.71
CA GLY A 96 -4.63 11.06 1.08
C GLY A 96 -3.17 11.08 0.65
N TYR A 97 -2.67 9.91 0.28
CA TYR A 97 -1.29 9.69 -0.13
C TYR A 97 -1.27 9.02 -1.50
N ARG A 98 -0.31 9.40 -2.33
CA ARG A 98 -0.11 8.83 -3.66
C ARG A 98 1.32 8.35 -3.79
N PHE A 99 1.49 7.12 -4.26
CA PHE A 99 2.81 6.61 -4.61
C PHE A 99 3.16 7.06 -6.02
N ILE A 100 4.20 7.89 -6.15
CA ILE A 100 4.62 8.48 -7.43
C ILE A 100 5.94 7.92 -7.94
N ALA A 101 6.68 7.18 -7.13
CA ALA A 101 7.90 6.51 -7.58
C ALA A 101 7.55 5.37 -8.55
N PRO A 102 8.30 5.18 -9.65
CA PRO A 102 8.12 4.08 -10.59
C PRO A 102 8.50 2.75 -9.94
N VAL A 103 7.70 1.71 -10.17
CA VAL A 103 7.86 0.38 -9.57
C VAL A 103 7.89 -0.61 -10.71
N THR A 104 8.87 -1.47 -10.65
CA THR A 104 9.06 -2.58 -11.57
C THR A 104 8.76 -3.81 -10.76
N VAL A 105 7.60 -4.39 -10.99
CA VAL A 105 7.31 -5.72 -10.46
C VAL A 105 8.12 -6.68 -11.31
N ASN A 106 9.13 -7.31 -10.71
CA ASN A 106 9.86 -8.37 -11.39
C ASN A 106 9.02 -9.65 -11.27
N GLU A 107 7.89 -9.67 -11.98
CA GLU A 107 7.13 -10.88 -12.19
C GLU A 107 8.02 -11.83 -12.98
N VAL A 108 8.45 -12.90 -12.31
CA VAL A 108 9.04 -14.04 -12.99
C VAL A 108 7.98 -14.49 -13.99
N LYS A 109 8.22 -14.25 -15.29
CA LYS A 109 7.32 -14.60 -16.38
C LYS A 109 6.76 -16.01 -16.19
N GLN A 110 5.53 -16.11 -15.73
CA GLN A 110 4.67 -17.25 -15.97
C GLN A 110 3.35 -16.63 -16.45
N GLY A 111 3.22 -16.58 -17.78
CA GLY A 111 2.27 -15.76 -18.52
C GLY A 111 0.84 -15.81 -18.00
N ILE A 112 0.45 -14.78 -17.27
CA ILE A 112 -0.95 -14.48 -17.00
C ILE A 112 -1.13 -13.01 -17.32
N ALA A 113 -1.85 -12.74 -18.40
CA ALA A 113 -2.31 -11.39 -18.75
C ALA A 113 -3.12 -10.84 -17.57
N ILE A 114 -2.68 -9.74 -16.98
CA ILE A 114 -3.44 -9.02 -15.98
C ILE A 114 -4.31 -8.00 -16.75
N PRO A 115 -5.63 -8.20 -16.91
CA PRO A 115 -6.48 -7.10 -17.32
C PRO A 115 -6.48 -6.07 -16.20
N ALA A 116 -6.19 -4.82 -16.56
CA ALA A 116 -6.06 -3.66 -15.68
C ALA A 116 -7.38 -3.21 -14.99
N ASN A 117 -8.30 -4.12 -14.70
CA ASN A 117 -9.54 -3.83 -13.98
C ASN A 117 -9.89 -4.98 -13.03
N ARG A 118 -9.54 -4.83 -11.75
CA ARG A 118 -10.18 -5.60 -10.69
C ARG A 118 -10.87 -4.63 -9.74
N ASP A 119 -12.14 -4.47 -10.01
CA ASP A 119 -13.12 -3.77 -9.19
C ASP A 119 -13.13 -4.37 -7.78
N PHE A 120 -12.62 -3.62 -6.80
CA PHE A 120 -12.65 -3.98 -5.38
C PHE A 120 -14.02 -3.75 -4.72
N HIS A 121 -15.07 -3.46 -5.49
CA HIS A 121 -16.37 -2.98 -4.98
C HIS A 121 -17.49 -4.02 -4.96
N ARG A 122 -17.18 -5.30 -4.74
CA ARG A 122 -18.22 -6.32 -4.53
C ARG A 122 -18.11 -7.03 -3.18
N LEU A 123 -18.05 -6.24 -2.11
CA LEU A 123 -18.67 -6.64 -0.85
C LEU A 123 -20.16 -6.25 -0.94
N SER A 124 -20.95 -7.11 -1.58
CA SER A 124 -22.40 -7.03 -1.47
C SER A 124 -22.76 -7.34 -0.03
N ILE A 125 -23.00 -6.27 0.75
CA ILE A 125 -23.88 -6.31 1.91
C ILE A 125 -25.25 -6.80 1.45
N ALA A 126 -25.51 -8.10 1.53
CA ALA A 126 -26.86 -8.62 1.53
C ALA A 126 -27.50 -8.27 2.89
N GLY A 127 -27.88 -7.00 3.04
CA GLY A 127 -28.83 -6.58 4.05
C GLY A 127 -30.21 -7.07 3.62
N THR A 128 -30.65 -8.20 4.15
CA THR A 128 -32.06 -8.59 4.09
C THR A 128 -32.84 -7.66 5.03
N PHE A 129 -33.25 -6.50 4.51
CA PHE A 129 -34.40 -5.77 5.00
C PHE A 129 -35.59 -6.10 4.08
N GLY A 130 -36.49 -6.95 4.56
CA GLY A 130 -37.87 -7.07 4.11
C GLY A 130 -38.65 -7.42 5.38
N GLY A 131 -39.53 -6.58 5.90
CA GLY A 131 -40.69 -6.03 5.21
C GLY A 131 -41.89 -6.80 5.75
N GLY A 132 -42.75 -6.14 6.52
CA GLY A 132 -43.74 -6.77 7.39
C GLY A 132 -44.86 -7.53 6.68
N SER A 133 -45.69 -8.17 7.48
CA SER A 133 -47.10 -8.40 7.15
C SER A 133 -47.89 -8.42 8.44
N ARG A 134 -48.79 -7.44 8.53
CA ARG A 134 -49.95 -7.40 9.41
C ARG A 134 -50.97 -8.38 8.83
N ALA A 135 -51.50 -9.27 9.66
CA ALA A 135 -52.92 -9.62 9.76
C ALA A 135 -53.05 -10.76 10.79
#